data_AF-A0A353D0Z9-F1
#
_entry.id   AF-A0A353D0Z9-F1
#
_cell.length_a   1.000
_cell.length_b   1.000
_cell.length_c   1.000
_cell.angle_alpha   90.00
_cell.angle_beta   90.00
_cell.angle_gamma   90.00
#
_symmetry.space_group_name_H-M   'P 1'
#
loop_
_entity.id
_entity.type
_entity.pdbx_description
1 polymer ?
#
loop_
_entity_poly.entity_id
_entity_poly.type
_entity_poly.pdbx_seq_one_letter_code
_entity_poly.pdbx_strand_id
1 'polypeptide(L)'
;MLLKSEISITRRFRSIKFLPIQRHITRHPLVLPLLACILFSVSSAAATRDPGEHFFQQSFGDLTEELAIASEEGKQGVFIMFEEKDCPWCAKMKARVLNHVEVQDYYRKHFRILSLDISGDELITDFKGNEVSQKAFADQIRVRATPVLLFFDLQGKKTVRYTGAVRNVQEFMWLGEFVVDGHYKTGKFSVYKREKKKTEPSPQPSPEGRGG
;
A
#
# COMPACT_ATOMS: atom_id res chain seq x y z
N MET A 1 6.65 18.03 -60.98
CA MET A 1 7.87 18.87 -60.86
C MET A 1 8.57 18.45 -59.58
N LEU A 2 9.53 17.52 -59.61
CA LEU A 2 10.96 17.64 -60.03
C LEU A 2 11.71 18.57 -59.05
N LEU A 3 12.84 18.25 -58.39
CA LEU A 3 13.93 17.27 -58.56
C LEU A 3 14.46 16.92 -57.13
N LYS A 4 14.88 15.71 -56.70
CA LYS A 4 15.96 14.77 -57.09
C LYS A 4 17.37 15.37 -57.24
N SER A 5 18.25 15.12 -56.27
CA SER A 5 19.70 15.08 -56.47
C SER A 5 20.38 14.04 -55.57
N GLU A 6 20.69 12.88 -56.15
CA GLU A 6 21.68 11.96 -55.61
C GLU A 6 23.07 12.37 -56.09
N ILE A 7 24.09 12.21 -55.23
CA ILE A 7 25.50 12.30 -55.62
C ILE A 7 26.21 11.05 -55.09
N SER A 8 26.57 10.19 -56.04
CA SER A 8 27.46 9.05 -55.92
C SER A 8 28.92 9.52 -56.05
N ILE A 9 29.79 9.18 -55.09
CA ILE A 9 31.24 9.20 -55.32
C ILE A 9 31.88 7.94 -54.72
N THR A 10 32.33 7.11 -55.64
CA THR A 10 33.22 5.96 -55.55
C THR A 10 34.62 6.36 -55.08
N ARG A 11 35.26 5.59 -54.18
CA ARG A 11 36.73 5.60 -54.02
C ARG A 11 37.28 4.27 -53.51
N ARG A 12 37.68 3.45 -54.50
CA ARG A 12 38.98 2.78 -54.65
C ARG A 12 39.54 1.99 -53.45
N PHE A 13 39.30 0.68 -53.50
CA PHE A 13 40.13 -0.36 -52.89
C PHE A 13 41.62 -0.15 -53.21
N ARG A 14 42.48 -0.24 -52.18
CA ARG A 14 43.93 -0.35 -52.33
C ARG A 14 44.40 -1.55 -51.50
N SER A 15 44.83 -2.60 -52.21
CA SER A 15 45.51 -3.76 -51.63
C SER A 15 46.74 -3.32 -50.85
N ILE A 16 46.87 -3.81 -49.62
CA ILE A 16 48.16 -3.88 -48.94
C ILE A 16 48.42 -5.34 -48.60
N LYS A 17 49.60 -5.78 -49.00
CA LYS A 17 50.07 -7.16 -49.08
C LYS A 17 50.31 -7.74 -47.70
N PHE A 18 49.94 -9.01 -47.57
CA PHE A 18 50.39 -9.94 -46.53
C PHE A 18 51.93 -10.00 -46.47
N LEU A 19 52.46 -10.04 -45.25
CA LEU A 19 53.78 -10.60 -44.93
C LEU A 19 53.63 -11.54 -43.72
N PRO A 20 54.22 -12.75 -43.75
CA PRO A 20 54.03 -13.78 -42.73
C PRO A 20 55.22 -13.87 -41.78
N ILE A 21 55.03 -13.83 -40.46
CA ILE A 21 56.08 -14.21 -39.51
C ILE A 21 55.50 -15.00 -38.32
N GLN A 22 55.71 -16.31 -38.44
CA GLN A 22 56.02 -17.35 -37.44
C GLN A 22 55.53 -17.25 -35.98
N ARG A 23 54.65 -18.23 -35.68
CA ARG A 23 54.44 -19.06 -34.48
C ARG A 23 55.46 -18.95 -33.33
N HIS A 24 54.93 -18.66 -32.14
CA HIS A 24 55.27 -19.30 -30.84
C HIS A 24 53.98 -19.31 -30.00
N ILE A 25 53.19 -20.39 -30.00
CA ILE A 25 53.18 -21.46 -28.98
C ILE A 25 53.57 -20.98 -27.58
N THR A 26 52.57 -20.59 -26.79
CA THR A 26 52.41 -21.04 -25.40
C THR A 26 50.93 -21.26 -25.13
N ARG A 27 50.56 -22.54 -25.06
CA ARG A 27 49.28 -23.03 -24.55
C ARG A 27 49.24 -22.73 -23.05
N HIS A 28 48.31 -21.90 -22.58
CA HIS A 28 47.90 -21.93 -21.18
C HIS A 28 46.37 -21.90 -21.05
N PRO A 29 45.83 -22.68 -20.10
CA PRO A 29 44.52 -23.29 -20.21
C PRO A 29 43.42 -22.45 -19.56
N LEU A 30 42.31 -22.31 -20.28
CA LEU A 30 40.96 -22.70 -19.87
C LEU A 30 40.78 -23.10 -18.38
N VAL A 31 40.74 -22.16 -17.42
CA VAL A 31 40.18 -22.38 -16.07
C VAL A 31 39.70 -21.05 -15.44
N LEU A 32 38.37 -20.92 -15.25
CA LEU A 32 37.62 -20.04 -14.30
C LEU A 32 37.77 -18.49 -14.36
N PRO A 33 36.70 -17.69 -14.08
CA PRO A 33 35.54 -18.07 -13.28
C PRO A 33 34.20 -17.91 -14.01
N LEU A 34 33.55 -19.06 -14.18
CA LEU A 34 32.10 -19.20 -14.29
C LEU A 34 31.52 -18.97 -12.88
N LEU A 35 31.65 -17.76 -12.33
CA LEU A 35 31.25 -17.42 -10.95
C LEU A 35 30.91 -15.93 -10.78
N ALA A 36 30.09 -15.37 -11.67
CA ALA A 36 29.61 -13.98 -11.55
C ALA A 36 28.11 -13.81 -11.83
N CYS A 37 27.34 -14.88 -11.69
CA CYS A 37 25.87 -14.82 -11.64
C CYS A 37 25.37 -15.44 -10.32
N ILE A 38 25.94 -15.03 -9.20
CA ILE A 38 25.23 -15.14 -7.92
C ILE A 38 24.10 -14.13 -8.01
N LEU A 39 22.97 -14.61 -8.49
CA LEU A 39 21.69 -13.93 -8.49
C LEU A 39 21.48 -13.39 -7.07
N PHE A 40 21.54 -12.06 -6.96
CA PHE A 40 21.13 -11.30 -5.80
C PHE A 40 19.63 -11.55 -5.60
N SER A 41 19.28 -12.66 -4.96
CA SER A 41 17.96 -12.85 -4.37
C SER A 41 17.90 -11.92 -3.16
N VAL A 42 17.65 -10.63 -3.42
CA VAL A 42 17.28 -9.69 -2.36
C VAL A 42 15.94 -10.19 -1.83
N SER A 43 15.99 -10.93 -0.74
CA SER A 43 14.81 -11.27 0.02
C SER A 43 14.27 -9.94 0.55
N SER A 44 13.24 -9.41 -0.12
CA SER A 44 12.61 -8.16 0.29
C SER A 44 11.86 -8.44 1.59
N ALA A 45 12.53 -8.23 2.73
CA ALA A 45 11.84 -8.11 4.00
C ALA A 45 10.80 -6.99 3.85
N ALA A 46 9.56 -7.25 4.25
CA ALA A 46 8.52 -6.23 4.20
C ALA A 46 8.98 -5.03 5.04
N ALA A 47 9.16 -3.88 4.39
CA ALA A 47 9.61 -2.69 5.08
C ALA A 47 8.52 -2.24 6.06
N THR A 48 8.92 -1.87 7.27
CA THR A 48 8.00 -1.36 8.29
C THR A 48 8.42 0.02 8.76
N ARG A 49 7.44 0.84 9.17
CA ARG A 49 7.62 2.19 9.72
C ARG A 49 6.49 2.53 10.71
N ASP A 50 6.72 3.46 11.64
CA ASP A 50 5.80 3.75 12.74
C ASP A 50 4.40 4.18 12.26
N PRO A 51 3.30 3.50 12.65
CA PRO A 51 1.96 3.86 12.17
C PRO A 51 1.49 5.26 12.61
N GLY A 52 1.92 5.75 13.77
CA GLY A 52 1.55 7.09 14.27
C GLY A 52 2.09 8.19 13.37
N GLU A 53 3.32 8.04 12.89
CA GLU A 53 3.98 9.01 11.99
C GLU A 53 3.60 8.82 10.52
N HIS A 54 3.29 7.58 10.13
CA HIS A 54 3.29 7.20 8.73
C HIS A 54 1.99 6.62 8.18
N PHE A 55 1.04 6.22 9.04
CA PHE A 55 -0.28 5.77 8.63
C PHE A 55 -1.32 6.88 8.84
N PHE A 56 -1.53 7.26 10.10
CA PHE A 56 -2.50 8.29 10.48
C PHE A 56 -2.04 9.68 10.01
N GLN A 57 -3.01 10.54 9.71
CA GLN A 57 -2.76 11.91 9.31
C GLN A 57 -3.23 12.85 10.40
N GLN A 58 -2.49 13.95 10.61
CA GLN A 58 -2.85 14.98 11.58
C GLN A 58 -4.16 15.66 11.18
N SER A 59 -5.01 15.92 12.16
CA SER A 59 -6.32 16.54 12.00
C SER A 59 -6.57 17.50 13.17
N PHE A 60 -7.32 18.58 12.90
CA PHE A 60 -7.83 19.49 13.92
C PHE A 60 -9.23 19.10 14.43
N GLY A 61 -9.71 17.91 14.07
CA GLY A 61 -10.99 17.40 14.53
C GLY A 61 -12.21 17.87 13.72
N ASP A 62 -12.04 18.57 12.60
CA ASP A 62 -13.17 18.95 11.75
C ASP A 62 -13.41 17.94 10.63
N LEU A 63 -14.32 16.99 10.82
CA LEU A 63 -14.57 15.95 9.83
C LEU A 63 -15.16 16.47 8.50
N THR A 64 -15.73 17.69 8.47
CA THR A 64 -16.18 18.32 7.22
C THR A 64 -14.99 18.84 6.42
N GLU A 65 -13.99 19.42 7.08
CA GLU A 65 -12.72 19.81 6.47
C GLU A 65 -11.95 18.58 5.96
N GLU A 66 -11.96 17.49 6.72
CA GLU A 66 -11.31 16.23 6.32
C GLU A 66 -11.92 15.64 5.04
N LEU A 67 -13.24 15.82 4.81
CA LEU A 67 -13.89 15.45 3.55
C LEU A 67 -13.46 16.37 2.39
N ALA A 68 -13.34 17.67 2.64
CA ALA A 68 -12.88 18.62 1.63
C ALA A 68 -11.45 18.30 1.18
N ILE A 69 -10.52 18.08 2.13
CA ILE A 69 -9.15 17.65 1.86
C ILE A 69 -9.13 16.33 1.08
N ALA A 70 -9.94 15.34 1.49
CA ALA A 70 -10.03 14.07 0.77
C ALA A 70 -10.50 14.27 -0.68
N SER A 71 -11.45 15.16 -0.92
CA SER A 71 -11.95 15.49 -2.25
C SER A 71 -10.90 16.21 -3.09
N GLU A 72 -10.20 17.20 -2.53
CA GLU A 72 -9.15 17.97 -3.22
C GLU A 72 -7.96 17.10 -3.61
N GLU A 73 -7.58 16.15 -2.75
CA GLU A 73 -6.52 15.17 -3.01
C GLU A 73 -6.97 14.00 -3.91
N GLY A 74 -8.21 14.01 -4.41
CA GLY A 74 -8.73 12.96 -5.31
C GLY A 74 -8.88 11.59 -4.66
N LYS A 75 -9.09 11.55 -3.34
CA LYS A 75 -9.27 10.31 -2.57
C LYS A 75 -10.69 9.77 -2.69
N GLN A 76 -10.88 8.52 -2.28
CA GLN A 76 -12.18 7.86 -2.26
C GLN A 76 -13.06 8.33 -1.09
N GLY A 77 -12.46 8.91 -0.05
CA GLY A 77 -13.16 9.38 1.13
C GLY A 77 -12.28 9.32 2.39
N VAL A 78 -12.94 9.25 3.54
CA VAL A 78 -12.30 9.22 4.86
C VAL A 78 -12.36 7.80 5.44
N PHE A 79 -11.23 7.32 5.92
CA PHE A 79 -11.10 6.10 6.70
C PHE A 79 -10.80 6.48 8.15
N ILE A 80 -11.60 5.97 9.09
CA ILE A 80 -11.41 6.21 10.51
C ILE A 80 -11.22 4.87 11.21
N MET A 81 -10.11 4.72 11.93
CA MET A 81 -9.97 3.69 12.94
C MET A 81 -10.45 4.25 14.28
N PHE A 82 -11.55 3.71 14.79
CA PHE A 82 -11.98 3.96 16.15
C PHE A 82 -11.20 3.06 17.09
N GLU A 83 -10.54 3.67 18.07
CA GLU A 83 -9.74 2.98 19.07
C GLU A 83 -10.05 3.50 20.48
N GLU A 84 -9.38 2.93 21.47
CA GLU A 84 -9.43 3.37 22.85
C GLU A 84 -8.05 3.20 23.46
N LYS A 85 -7.75 4.00 24.48
CA LYS A 85 -6.55 3.79 25.30
C LYS A 85 -6.51 2.36 25.86
N ASP A 86 -5.32 1.79 25.95
CA ASP A 86 -5.07 0.45 26.50
C ASP A 86 -5.82 -0.71 25.79
N CYS A 87 -6.22 -0.50 24.53
CA CYS A 87 -6.83 -1.52 23.68
C CYS A 87 -5.77 -2.49 23.09
N PRO A 88 -5.68 -3.76 23.53
CA PRO A 88 -4.66 -4.71 23.05
C PRO A 88 -4.85 -5.07 21.57
N TRP A 89 -6.09 -5.09 21.07
CA TRP A 89 -6.38 -5.37 19.66
C TRP A 89 -5.98 -4.22 18.74
N CYS A 90 -6.10 -2.98 19.21
CA CYS A 90 -5.67 -1.78 18.51
C CYS A 90 -4.14 -1.75 18.42
N ALA A 91 -3.45 -2.02 19.54
CA ALA A 91 -1.99 -2.16 19.59
C ALA A 91 -1.50 -3.27 18.64
N LYS A 92 -2.16 -4.43 18.65
CA LYS A 92 -1.84 -5.54 17.73
C LYS A 92 -2.03 -5.15 16.26
N MET A 93 -3.10 -4.43 15.93
CA MET A 93 -3.34 -3.97 14.56
C MET A 93 -2.26 -2.97 14.11
N LYS A 94 -1.89 -2.01 14.96
CA LYS A 94 -0.79 -1.07 14.71
C LYS A 94 0.54 -1.80 14.47
N ALA A 95 0.89 -2.76 15.34
CA ALA A 95 2.19 -3.44 15.32
C ALA A 95 2.34 -4.52 14.23
N ARG A 96 1.25 -5.06 13.68
CA ARG A 96 1.30 -6.24 12.78
C ARG A 96 0.72 -5.99 11.38
N VAL A 97 0.07 -4.86 11.17
CA VAL A 97 -0.63 -4.55 9.92
C VAL A 97 -0.34 -3.13 9.50
N LEU A 98 -0.65 -2.15 10.37
CA LEU A 98 -0.55 -0.74 9.99
C LEU A 98 0.89 -0.23 9.92
N ASN A 99 1.88 -1.01 10.38
CA ASN A 99 3.30 -0.68 10.29
C ASN A 99 3.93 -1.04 8.95
N HIS A 100 3.25 -1.80 8.09
CA HIS A 100 3.77 -2.20 6.79
C HIS A 100 3.73 -1.05 5.79
N VAL A 101 4.84 -0.81 5.09
CA VAL A 101 4.95 0.29 4.10
C VAL A 101 3.91 0.12 2.99
N GLU A 102 3.70 -1.10 2.48
CA GLU A 102 2.69 -1.33 1.43
C GLU A 102 1.26 -0.96 1.87
N VAL A 103 0.93 -1.19 3.14
CA VAL A 103 -0.38 -0.82 3.71
C VAL A 103 -0.51 0.69 3.78
N GLN A 104 0.51 1.34 4.32
CA GLN A 104 0.48 2.78 4.54
C GLN A 104 0.45 3.57 3.24
N ASP A 105 1.23 3.15 2.25
CA ASP A 105 1.26 3.79 0.92
C ASP A 105 -0.07 3.61 0.21
N TYR A 106 -0.61 2.39 0.20
CA TYR A 106 -1.90 2.10 -0.43
C TYR A 106 -3.04 2.88 0.22
N TYR A 107 -3.18 2.78 1.54
CA TYR A 107 -4.30 3.43 2.21
C TYR A 107 -4.21 4.96 2.13
N ARG A 108 -3.02 5.57 2.27
CA ARG A 108 -2.88 7.04 2.18
C ARG A 108 -3.07 7.57 0.77
N LYS A 109 -2.78 6.76 -0.25
CA LYS A 109 -3.11 7.09 -1.63
C LYS A 109 -4.62 7.18 -1.83
N HIS A 110 -5.40 6.31 -1.17
CA HIS A 110 -6.82 6.16 -1.45
C HIS A 110 -7.76 6.82 -0.44
N PHE A 111 -7.33 7.07 0.80
CA PHE A 111 -8.17 7.56 1.88
C PHE A 111 -7.47 8.63 2.71
N ARG A 112 -8.29 9.51 3.28
CA ARG A 112 -7.90 10.40 4.36
C ARG A 112 -8.05 9.63 5.67
N ILE A 113 -6.96 9.39 6.38
CA ILE A 113 -6.89 8.39 7.46
C ILE A 113 -6.78 9.06 8.83
N LEU A 114 -7.78 8.82 9.67
CA LEU A 114 -7.88 9.38 11.01
C LEU A 114 -7.94 8.27 12.07
N SER A 115 -7.58 8.62 13.29
CA SER A 115 -7.86 7.83 14.49
C SER A 115 -8.73 8.65 15.42
N LEU A 116 -9.77 8.04 16.00
CA LEU A 116 -10.63 8.68 17.01
C LEU A 116 -10.76 7.77 18.23
N ASP A 117 -10.69 8.37 19.42
CA ASP A 117 -10.87 7.67 20.69
C ASP A 117 -12.37 7.58 21.03
N ILE A 118 -12.88 6.36 21.18
CA ILE A 118 -14.30 6.12 21.50
C ILE A 118 -14.67 6.57 22.93
N SER A 119 -13.67 6.80 23.78
CA SER A 119 -13.82 7.32 25.14
C SER A 119 -13.25 8.74 25.27
N GLY A 120 -12.85 9.36 24.16
CA GLY A 120 -12.27 10.70 24.12
C GLY A 120 -13.30 11.81 24.37
N ASP A 121 -12.95 12.72 25.27
CA ASP A 121 -13.72 13.94 25.55
C ASP A 121 -13.33 15.12 24.65
N GLU A 122 -12.33 14.95 23.77
CA GLU A 122 -11.92 15.95 22.78
C GLU A 122 -13.08 16.28 21.83
N LEU A 123 -13.26 17.58 21.55
CA LEU A 123 -14.30 18.06 20.64
C LEU A 123 -13.88 17.88 19.18
N ILE A 124 -14.86 17.51 18.37
CA ILE A 124 -14.75 17.39 16.91
C ILE A 124 -15.99 18.01 16.25
N THR A 125 -15.82 18.49 15.02
CA THR A 125 -16.96 18.79 14.13
C THR A 125 -17.33 17.50 13.40
N ASP A 126 -18.54 16.98 13.60
CA ASP A 126 -18.99 15.77 12.91
C ASP A 126 -19.25 16.02 11.40
N PHE A 127 -19.53 14.96 10.64
CA PHE A 127 -19.83 15.09 9.19
C PHE A 127 -21.08 15.93 8.86
N LYS A 128 -21.87 16.34 9.86
CA LYS A 128 -23.04 17.20 9.70
C LYS A 128 -22.77 18.64 10.16
N GLY A 129 -21.55 18.96 10.59
CA GLY A 129 -21.18 20.28 11.09
C GLY A 129 -21.50 20.52 12.57
N ASN A 130 -21.86 19.48 13.35
CA ASN A 130 -22.14 19.64 14.77
C ASN A 130 -20.85 19.45 15.59
N GLU A 131 -20.62 20.33 16.55
CA GLU A 131 -19.57 20.15 17.55
C GLU A 131 -20.02 19.11 18.61
N VAL A 132 -19.27 18.01 18.72
CA VAL A 132 -19.54 16.90 19.64
C VAL A 132 -18.22 16.33 20.17
N SER A 133 -18.21 15.65 21.32
CA SER A 133 -17.03 14.89 21.71
C SER A 133 -16.82 13.66 20.82
N GLN A 134 -15.57 13.18 20.70
CA GLN A 134 -15.26 11.94 19.99
C GLN A 134 -16.09 10.76 20.50
N LYS A 135 -16.25 10.65 21.82
CA LYS A 135 -17.13 9.68 22.47
C LYS A 135 -18.59 9.80 22.02
N ALA A 136 -19.15 11.01 22.06
CA ALA A 136 -20.54 11.22 21.64
C ALA A 136 -20.74 10.86 20.16
N PHE A 137 -19.79 11.20 19.29
CA PHE A 137 -19.81 10.81 17.89
C PHE A 137 -19.75 9.28 17.71
N ALA A 138 -18.82 8.61 18.40
CA ALA A 138 -18.69 7.16 18.38
C ALA A 138 -20.00 6.46 18.81
N ASP A 139 -20.65 6.95 19.86
CA ASP A 139 -21.95 6.46 20.34
C ASP A 139 -23.06 6.66 19.31
N GLN A 140 -23.16 7.85 18.71
CA GLN A 140 -24.15 8.17 17.67
C GLN A 140 -24.08 7.19 16.49
N ILE A 141 -22.87 6.84 16.05
CA ILE A 141 -22.66 5.91 14.94
C ILE A 141 -22.54 4.43 15.39
N ARG A 142 -22.82 4.16 16.68
CA ARG A 142 -22.88 2.84 17.33
C ARG A 142 -21.55 2.09 17.30
N VAL A 143 -20.43 2.76 17.55
CA VAL A 143 -19.15 2.10 17.82
C VAL A 143 -19.12 1.72 19.30
N ARG A 144 -19.08 0.42 19.60
CA ARG A 144 -19.17 -0.13 20.97
C ARG A 144 -18.05 -1.12 21.29
N ALA A 145 -17.05 -1.20 20.41
CA ALA A 145 -15.92 -2.12 20.49
C ALA A 145 -14.77 -1.53 19.68
N THR A 146 -13.54 -1.94 19.99
CA THR A 146 -12.32 -1.45 19.34
C THR A 146 -11.38 -2.61 18.94
N PRO A 147 -10.62 -2.46 17.84
CA PRO A 147 -10.76 -1.39 16.85
C PRO A 147 -12.04 -1.56 16.01
N VAL A 148 -12.62 -0.45 15.54
CA VAL A 148 -13.63 -0.46 14.49
C VAL A 148 -13.15 0.39 13.33
N LEU A 149 -13.16 -0.20 12.13
CA LEU A 149 -12.69 0.42 10.91
C LEU A 149 -13.91 0.89 10.12
N LEU A 150 -14.06 2.19 9.96
CA LEU A 150 -15.14 2.79 9.19
C LEU A 150 -14.61 3.54 7.97
N PHE A 151 -15.28 3.32 6.85
CA PHE A 151 -15.08 4.08 5.63
C PHE A 151 -16.29 4.97 5.41
N PHE A 152 -16.03 6.22 5.03
CA PHE A 152 -17.01 7.23 4.66
C PHE A 152 -16.70 7.70 3.25
N ASP A 153 -17.73 7.85 2.41
CA ASP A 153 -17.55 8.48 1.10
C ASP A 153 -17.36 10.00 1.23
N LEU A 154 -17.12 10.68 0.10
CA LEU A 154 -16.94 12.13 0.05
C LEU A 154 -18.19 12.94 0.45
N GLN A 155 -19.34 12.29 0.70
CA GLN A 155 -20.54 12.92 1.23
C GLN A 155 -20.70 12.68 2.74
N GLY A 156 -19.68 12.11 3.40
CA GLY A 156 -19.74 11.78 4.83
C GLY A 156 -20.63 10.58 5.14
N LYS A 157 -21.08 9.83 4.14
CA LYS A 157 -21.93 8.66 4.36
C LYS A 157 -21.06 7.43 4.60
N LYS A 158 -21.35 6.74 5.70
CA LYS A 158 -20.70 5.46 6.05
C LYS A 158 -20.97 4.41 4.97
N THR A 159 -19.92 3.86 4.38
CA THR A 159 -19.97 2.85 3.32
C THR A 159 -19.66 1.45 3.85
N VAL A 160 -18.53 1.27 4.55
CA VAL A 160 -18.07 -0.02 5.04
C VAL A 160 -17.75 0.07 6.53
N ARG A 161 -18.14 -0.98 7.27
CA ARG A 161 -17.74 -1.23 8.65
C ARG A 161 -17.04 -2.58 8.76
N TYR A 162 -15.89 -2.60 9.41
CA TYR A 162 -15.23 -3.80 9.91
C TYR A 162 -15.03 -3.67 11.42
N THR A 163 -15.41 -4.69 12.19
CA THR A 163 -15.28 -4.70 13.64
C THR A 163 -14.24 -5.73 14.08
N GLY A 164 -13.26 -5.27 14.86
CA GLY A 164 -12.13 -6.06 15.35
C GLY A 164 -10.86 -5.87 14.52
N ALA A 165 -9.76 -6.45 15.01
CA ALA A 165 -8.50 -6.46 14.29
C ALA A 165 -8.54 -7.43 13.10
N VAL A 166 -8.08 -6.97 11.94
CA VAL A 166 -7.87 -7.84 10.76
C VAL A 166 -6.80 -8.89 11.04
N ARG A 167 -6.88 -10.06 10.36
CA ARG A 167 -5.95 -11.16 10.67
C ARG A 167 -4.51 -10.88 10.28
N ASN A 168 -4.30 -10.20 9.16
CA ASN A 168 -2.98 -9.95 8.57
C ASN A 168 -3.04 -8.82 7.53
N VAL A 169 -1.87 -8.44 7.00
CA VAL A 169 -1.71 -7.45 5.92
C VAL A 169 -2.61 -7.75 4.73
N GLN A 170 -2.62 -8.99 4.24
CA GLN A 170 -3.39 -9.36 3.04
C GLN A 170 -4.90 -9.12 3.22
N GLU A 171 -5.47 -9.48 4.37
CA GLU A 171 -6.89 -9.22 4.64
C GLU A 171 -7.18 -7.72 4.68
N PHE A 172 -6.26 -6.92 5.21
CA PHE A 172 -6.40 -5.46 5.22
C PHE A 172 -6.26 -4.85 3.83
N MET A 173 -5.36 -5.36 2.98
CA MET A 173 -5.24 -4.94 1.59
C MET A 173 -6.54 -5.23 0.82
N TRP A 174 -7.08 -6.44 0.93
CA TRP A 174 -8.36 -6.78 0.32
C TRP A 174 -9.53 -5.93 0.85
N LEU A 175 -9.50 -5.52 2.12
CA LEU A 175 -10.52 -4.61 2.65
C LEU A 175 -10.45 -3.25 1.97
N GLY A 176 -9.24 -2.73 1.76
CA GLY A 176 -9.02 -1.49 1.03
C GLY A 176 -9.47 -1.60 -0.43
N GLU A 177 -9.04 -2.64 -1.16
CA GLU A 177 -9.48 -2.95 -2.52
C GLU A 177 -11.01 -3.06 -2.63
N PHE A 178 -11.66 -3.77 -1.70
CA PHE A 178 -13.11 -3.90 -1.65
C PHE A 178 -13.85 -2.55 -1.59
N VAL A 179 -13.27 -1.56 -0.92
CA VAL A 179 -13.83 -0.20 -0.86
C VAL A 179 -13.48 0.58 -2.13
N VAL A 180 -12.20 0.60 -2.51
CA VAL A 180 -11.70 1.36 -3.68
C VAL A 180 -12.37 0.93 -4.98
N ASP A 181 -12.54 -0.38 -5.19
CA ASP A 181 -13.15 -0.94 -6.40
C ASP A 181 -14.68 -0.89 -6.36
N GLY A 182 -15.27 -0.36 -5.28
CA GLY A 182 -16.72 -0.20 -5.16
C GLY A 182 -17.50 -1.49 -4.92
N HIS A 183 -16.85 -2.61 -4.59
CA HIS A 183 -17.50 -3.90 -4.35
C HIS A 183 -18.51 -3.87 -3.18
N TYR A 184 -18.37 -2.92 -2.25
CA TYR A 184 -19.34 -2.69 -1.18
C TYR A 184 -20.75 -2.32 -1.67
N LYS A 185 -20.88 -1.84 -2.92
CA LYS A 185 -22.17 -1.49 -3.52
C LYS A 185 -23.00 -2.71 -3.91
N THR A 186 -22.37 -3.85 -4.15
CA THR A 186 -23.03 -5.05 -4.70
C THR A 186 -22.85 -6.29 -3.85
N GLY A 187 -22.01 -6.27 -2.81
CA GLY A 187 -21.73 -7.46 -2.00
C GLY A 187 -21.22 -7.17 -0.59
N LYS A 188 -20.94 -8.25 0.13
CA LYS A 188 -20.36 -8.22 1.49
C LYS A 188 -18.88 -8.56 1.43
N PHE A 189 -18.07 -7.90 2.26
CA PHE A 189 -16.63 -8.17 2.33
C PHE A 189 -16.30 -9.64 2.64
N SER A 190 -17.12 -10.33 3.43
CA SER A 190 -16.92 -11.76 3.72
C SER A 190 -17.01 -12.65 2.48
N VAL A 191 -17.86 -12.29 1.51
CA VAL A 191 -17.97 -12.99 0.21
C VAL A 191 -16.76 -12.65 -0.64
N TYR A 192 -16.43 -11.36 -0.77
CA TYR A 192 -15.25 -10.89 -1.52
C TYR A 192 -13.96 -11.59 -1.06
N LYS A 193 -13.73 -11.61 0.25
CA LYS A 193 -12.58 -12.29 0.89
C LYS A 193 -12.54 -13.78 0.59
N ARG A 194 -13.69 -14.46 0.53
CA ARG A 194 -13.74 -15.89 0.22
C ARG A 194 -13.35 -16.15 -1.24
N GLU A 195 -13.79 -15.31 -2.17
CA GLU A 195 -13.43 -15.46 -3.58
C GLU A 195 -11.94 -15.14 -3.82
N LYS A 196 -11.40 -14.08 -3.22
CA LYS A 196 -9.95 -13.77 -3.25
C LYS A 196 -9.08 -14.94 -2.78
N LYS A 197 -9.47 -15.64 -1.71
CA LYS A 197 -8.75 -16.83 -1.22
C LYS A 197 -8.72 -18.01 -2.19
N LYS A 198 -9.66 -18.09 -3.15
CA LYS A 198 -9.65 -19.13 -4.18
C LYS A 198 -8.69 -18.78 -5.32
N THR A 199 -8.53 -17.49 -5.61
CA THR A 199 -7.74 -16.99 -6.74
C THR A 199 -6.29 -16.68 -6.38
N GLU A 200 -6.02 -16.35 -5.12
CA GLU A 200 -4.67 -16.04 -4.61
C GLU A 200 -4.22 -17.15 -3.62
N PRO A 201 -3.13 -17.88 -3.90
CA PRO A 201 -2.55 -18.81 -2.93
C PRO A 201 -2.21 -18.07 -1.64
N SER A 202 -2.57 -18.63 -0.48
CA SER A 202 -2.26 -18.08 0.83
C SER A 202 -0.78 -17.67 0.91
N PRO A 203 -0.45 -16.42 1.32
CA PRO A 203 0.89 -16.12 1.79
C PRO A 203 1.26 -17.13 2.89
N GLN A 204 2.44 -17.72 2.79
CA GLN A 204 2.95 -18.66 3.79
C GLN A 204 2.92 -17.98 5.17
N PRO A 205 2.60 -18.71 6.25
CA PRO A 205 2.62 -18.14 7.58
C PRO A 205 4.02 -17.56 7.86
N SER A 206 4.06 -16.27 8.19
CA SER A 206 5.26 -15.60 8.69
C SER A 206 5.77 -16.38 9.92
N PRO A 207 7.09 -16.68 10.03
CA PRO A 207 7.63 -17.54 11.08
C PRO A 207 7.54 -16.97 12.51
N GLU A 208 7.03 -15.75 12.68
CA GLU A 208 6.97 -15.06 13.97
C GLU A 208 5.58 -15.21 14.61
N GLY A 209 5.42 -16.33 15.31
CA GLY A 209 4.25 -16.61 16.14
C GLY A 209 4.49 -17.75 17.12
N ARG A 210 5.73 -17.96 17.56
CA ARG A 210 6.08 -18.92 18.61
C ARG A 210 6.85 -18.20 19.71
N GLY A 211 6.10 -17.74 20.70
CA GLY A 211 6.57 -17.07 21.92
C GLY A 211 5.44 -16.16 22.38
N GLY A 212 4.83 -16.34 23.54
CA GLY A 212 4.94 -17.27 24.64
C GLY A 212 3.90 -16.77 25.64
#